data_AF-A0A9C9K2P4-F1
#
_entry.id   AF-A0A9C9K2P4-F1
#
_cell.length_a   1.000
_cell.length_b   1.000
_cell.length_c   1.000
_cell.angle_alpha   90.00
_cell.angle_beta   90.00
_cell.angle_gamma   90.00
#
_symmetry.space_group_name_H-M   'P 1'
#
loop_
_entity.id
_entity.type
_entity.pdbx_description
1 polymer ?
#
loop_
_entity_poly.entity_id
_entity_poly.type
_entity_poly.pdbx_seq_one_letter_code
_entity_poly.pdbx_strand_id
1 'polypeptide(L)'
;MRIRLGELAKIVGGEISGDASVVITGVAGIREARPGDITFLADPRYSRYLETTKASAIIAARDAAKTSKPVIICDNPYLSFIKVVEYFVPDRDSYPRTIHP
;
A
#
# COMPACT_ATOMS: atom_id res chain seq x y z
N MET A 1 -0.90 -13.29 2.49
CA MET A 1 -0.86 -13.26 1.02
C MET A 1 0.42 -12.58 0.55
N ARG A 2 0.89 -12.84 -0.68
CA ARG A 2 1.97 -12.07 -1.31
C ARG A 2 1.61 -11.76 -2.75
N ILE A 3 1.99 -10.59 -3.24
CA ILE A 3 1.68 -10.12 -4.61
C ILE A 3 2.79 -9.19 -5.09
N ARG A 4 3.05 -9.17 -6.39
CA ARG A 4 4.02 -8.24 -6.98
C ARG A 4 3.42 -6.85 -7.10
N LEU A 5 4.24 -5.81 -6.96
CA LEU A 5 3.83 -4.42 -7.11
C LEU A 5 3.13 -4.17 -8.45
N GLY A 6 3.66 -4.78 -9.53
CA GLY A 6 3.06 -4.88 -10.86
C GLY A 6 1.57 -5.20 -10.87
N GLU A 7 1.23 -6.28 -10.17
CA GLU A 7 -0.13 -6.81 -10.13
C GLU A 7 -1.02 -5.95 -9.24
N LEU A 8 -0.46 -5.46 -8.13
CA LEU A 8 -1.17 -4.60 -7.18
C LEU A 8 -1.53 -3.24 -7.81
N ALA A 9 -0.67 -2.69 -8.67
CA ALA A 9 -0.96 -1.49 -9.44
C ALA A 9 -2.15 -1.69 -10.40
N LYS A 10 -2.26 -2.86 -11.04
CA LYS A 10 -3.40 -3.20 -11.91
C LYS A 10 -4.71 -3.28 -11.13
N ILE A 11 -4.68 -3.81 -9.91
CA ILE A 11 -5.86 -3.89 -9.03
C ILE A 11 -6.36 -2.50 -8.66
N VAL A 12 -5.45 -1.60 -8.30
CA VAL A 12 -5.84 -0.24 -7.89
C VAL A 12 -6.16 0.68 -9.09
N GLY A 13 -5.63 0.37 -10.27
CA GLY A 13 -5.73 1.19 -11.48
C GLY A 13 -4.67 2.30 -11.52
N GLY A 14 -3.49 2.04 -10.98
CA GLY A 14 -2.38 3.00 -10.90
C GLY A 14 -1.23 2.68 -11.84
N GLU A 15 -0.40 3.69 -12.11
CA GLU A 15 0.87 3.55 -12.85
C GLU A 15 2.02 3.22 -11.90
N ILE A 16 3.01 2.46 -12.36
CA ILE A 16 4.21 2.17 -11.56
C ILE A 16 5.35 3.07 -11.97
N SER A 17 6.01 3.65 -10.99
CA SER A 17 7.30 4.31 -11.12
C SER A 17 8.35 3.53 -10.33
N GLY A 18 9.37 3.02 -11.00
CA GLY A 18 10.42 2.18 -10.41
C GLY A 18 10.20 0.69 -10.64
N ASP A 19 10.69 -0.15 -9.72
CA ASP A 19 10.69 -1.61 -9.89
C ASP A 19 9.31 -2.25 -9.59
N ALA A 20 8.67 -2.79 -10.62
CA ALA A 20 7.39 -3.47 -10.51
C ALA A 20 7.49 -4.92 -9.98
N SER A 21 8.71 -5.48 -9.89
CA SER A 21 8.94 -6.86 -9.50
C SER A 21 8.92 -7.08 -7.99
N VAL A 22 9.03 -5.99 -7.22
CA VAL A 22 8.98 -6.00 -5.75
C VAL A 22 7.79 -6.79 -5.23
N VAL A 23 8.08 -7.70 -4.30
CA VAL A 23 7.06 -8.52 -3.63
C VAL A 23 6.55 -7.77 -2.41
N ILE A 24 5.24 -7.60 -2.36
CA ILE A 24 4.50 -7.02 -1.25
C ILE A 24 3.81 -8.15 -0.48
N THR A 25 4.02 -8.19 0.82
CA THR A 25 3.52 -9.20 1.75
C THR A 25 2.50 -8.67 2.73
N GLY A 26 2.41 -7.34 2.88
CA GLY A 26 1.51 -6.70 3.84
C GLY A 26 1.28 -5.23 3.55
N VAL A 27 0.45 -4.62 4.39
CA VAL A 27 0.11 -3.19 4.38
C VAL A 27 0.42 -2.62 5.75
N ALA A 28 0.98 -1.41 5.77
CA ALA A 28 1.30 -0.72 7.01
C ALA A 28 1.33 0.79 6.80
N GLY A 29 1.13 1.55 7.89
CA GLY A 29 1.28 3.00 7.86
C GLY A 29 2.74 3.41 7.64
N ILE A 30 2.95 4.60 7.06
CA ILE A 30 4.27 5.08 6.60
C ILE A 30 5.36 5.07 7.68
N ARG A 31 4.98 5.19 8.95
CA ARG A 31 5.87 5.19 10.11
C ARG A 31 6.22 3.79 10.64
N GLU A 32 5.33 2.83 10.46
CA GLU A 32 5.43 1.47 11.03
C GLU A 32 5.81 0.42 9.99
N ALA A 33 5.70 0.77 8.71
CA ALA A 33 5.97 -0.11 7.59
C ALA A 33 7.38 -0.71 7.66
N ARG A 34 7.44 -2.00 7.33
CA ARG A 34 8.65 -2.82 7.31
C ARG A 34 8.97 -3.26 5.89
N PRO A 35 10.16 -3.85 5.66
CA PRO A 35 10.46 -4.48 4.38
C PRO A 35 9.42 -5.55 4.05
N GLY A 36 8.86 -5.48 2.84
CA GLY A 36 7.73 -6.28 2.38
C GLY A 36 6.38 -5.57 2.46
N ASP A 37 6.26 -4.49 3.22
CA ASP A 37 4.99 -3.76 3.34
C ASP A 37 4.87 -2.66 2.27
N ILE A 38 3.62 -2.41 1.88
CA ILE A 38 3.24 -1.22 1.11
C ILE A 38 2.53 -0.20 2.02
N THR A 39 2.91 1.06 1.85
CA THR A 39 2.29 2.21 2.53
C THR A 39 1.68 3.16 1.50
N PHE A 40 0.93 4.15 1.96
CA PHE A 40 0.46 5.25 1.11
C PHE A 40 0.91 6.61 1.64
N LEU A 41 0.89 7.60 0.75
CA LEU A 41 1.07 9.02 1.01
C LEU A 41 -0.05 9.78 0.30
N ALA A 42 -1.13 10.07 1.02
CA ALA A 42 -2.20 10.93 0.53
C ALA A 42 -1.95 12.42 0.81
N ASP A 43 -1.30 12.73 1.93
CA ASP A 43 -1.10 14.11 2.38
C ASP A 43 0.39 14.51 2.24
N PRO A 44 0.71 15.56 1.47
CA PRO A 44 2.09 16.01 1.24
C PRO A 44 2.87 16.33 2.52
N ARG A 45 2.20 16.65 3.63
CA ARG A 45 2.83 16.92 4.94
C ARG A 45 3.63 15.73 5.48
N TYR A 46 3.30 14.52 5.02
CA TYR A 46 3.99 13.28 5.41
C TYR A 46 5.10 12.88 4.42
N SER A 47 5.40 13.69 3.41
CA SER A 47 6.48 13.43 2.44
C SER A 47 7.86 13.23 3.10
N ARG A 48 8.13 13.90 4.22
CA ARG A 48 9.32 13.68 5.08
C ARG A 48 9.51 12.24 5.53
N TYR A 49 8.43 11.44 5.58
CA TYR A 49 8.51 10.04 5.97
C TYR A 49 8.84 9.12 4.78
N LEU A 50 8.78 9.59 3.53
CA LEU A 50 9.16 8.80 2.35
C LEU A 50 10.63 8.37 2.38
N GLU A 51 11.50 9.22 2.94
CA GLU A 51 12.93 8.94 3.05
C GLU A 51 13.25 8.02 4.24
N THR A 52 12.45 8.09 5.31
CA THR A 52 12.71 7.35 6.56
C THR A 52 11.92 6.05 6.69
N THR A 53 10.87 5.86 5.88
CA THR A 53 10.05 4.66 5.91
C THR A 53 10.86 3.42 5.53
N LYS A 54 10.52 2.25 6.08
CA LYS A 54 11.10 0.96 5.68
C LYS A 54 10.18 0.16 4.74
N ALA A 55 9.08 0.76 4.29
CA ALA A 55 8.21 0.16 3.27
C ALA A 55 8.99 -0.20 2.01
N SER A 56 8.61 -1.31 1.37
CA SER A 56 9.16 -1.76 0.09
C SER A 56 8.57 -1.02 -1.11
N ALA A 57 7.34 -0.53 -0.98
CA ALA A 57 6.70 0.30 -1.99
C ALA A 57 5.75 1.33 -1.35
N ILE A 58 5.41 2.37 -2.12
CA ILE A 58 4.57 3.47 -1.66
C ILE A 58 3.46 3.75 -2.69
N ILE A 59 2.26 4.10 -2.23
CA ILE A 59 1.17 4.59 -3.08
C ILE A 59 1.10 6.11 -2.91
N ALA A 60 1.22 6.89 -3.98
CA ALA A 60 1.23 8.36 -3.89
C ALA A 60 0.60 9.02 -5.12
N ALA A 61 0.23 10.29 -4.99
CA ALA A 61 -0.13 11.11 -6.14
C ALA A 61 1.12 11.49 -6.94
N ARG A 62 0.95 11.84 -8.22
CA ARG A 62 2.05 12.17 -9.14
C ARG A 62 3.01 13.22 -8.56
N ASP A 63 2.49 14.28 -7.95
CA ASP A 63 3.29 15.34 -7.32
C ASP A 63 4.02 14.95 -6.03
N ALA A 64 3.53 13.91 -5.35
CA ALA A 64 4.05 13.46 -4.06
C ALA A 64 5.08 12.30 -4.20
N ALA A 65 5.26 11.75 -5.40
CA ALA A 65 6.13 10.61 -5.70
C ALA A 65 7.63 10.95 -5.76
N LYS A 66 8.13 11.81 -4.87
CA LYS A 66 9.56 12.19 -4.80
C LYS A 66 10.35 11.21 -3.92
N THR A 67 10.57 10.00 -4.40
CA THR A 67 11.33 8.97 -3.70
C THR A 67 12.08 8.05 -4.66
N SER A 68 13.20 7.49 -4.23
CA SER A 68 13.95 6.48 -4.99
C SER A 68 13.32 5.08 -4.91
N LYS A 69 12.29 4.91 -4.08
CA LYS A 69 11.58 3.65 -3.93
C LYS A 69 10.54 3.45 -5.02
N PRO A 70 10.15 2.20 -5.31
CA PRO A 70 9.02 1.91 -6.17
C PRO A 70 7.72 2.53 -5.66
N VAL A 71 7.00 3.21 -6.54
CA VAL A 71 5.77 3.93 -6.23
C VAL A 71 4.65 3.52 -7.19
N ILE A 72 3.44 3.35 -6.65
CA ILE A 72 2.22 3.33 -7.43
C ILE A 72 1.64 4.74 -7.46
N ILE A 73 1.63 5.34 -8.64
CA ILE A 73 1.08 6.65 -8.93
C ILE A 73 -0.41 6.50 -9.24
N CYS A 74 -1.24 7.22 -8.51
CA CYS A 74 -2.69 7.22 -8.71
C CYS A 74 -3.30 8.57 -8.30
N ASP A 75 -4.45 8.92 -8.90
CA ASP A 75 -5.12 10.19 -8.61
C ASP A 75 -5.66 10.24 -7.17
N ASN A 76 -6.04 9.08 -6.63
CA ASN A 76 -6.54 8.96 -5.26
C ASN A 76 -5.76 7.87 -4.48
N PRO A 77 -4.65 8.26 -3.81
CA PRO A 77 -3.82 7.35 -3.02
C PRO A 77 -4.56 6.70 -1.87
N TYR A 78 -5.52 7.41 -1.28
CA TYR A 78 -6.31 6.90 -0.15
C TYR A 78 -7.24 5.76 -0.59
N LEU A 79 -8.00 5.94 -1.68
CA LEU A 79 -8.84 4.88 -2.22
C LEU A 79 -8.02 3.68 -2.71
N SER A 80 -6.89 3.95 -3.35
CA SER A 80 -5.97 2.89 -3.80
C SER A 80 -5.43 2.10 -2.61
N PHE A 81 -5.11 2.75 -1.50
CA PHE A 81 -4.71 2.06 -0.28
C PHE A 81 -5.82 1.17 0.29
N ILE A 82 -7.08 1.64 0.34
CA ILE A 82 -8.22 0.83 0.82
C ILE A 82 -8.34 -0.46 0.01
N LYS A 83 -8.32 -0.39 -1.32
CA LYS A 83 -8.36 -1.58 -2.19
C LYS A 83 -7.23 -2.57 -1.89
N VAL A 84 -6.07 -2.05 -1.52
CA VAL A 84 -4.91 -2.89 -1.17
C VAL A 84 -5.10 -3.51 0.21
N VAL A 85 -5.62 -2.77 1.18
CA VAL A 85 -5.98 -3.32 2.50
C VAL A 85 -7.01 -4.43 2.33
N GLU A 86 -8.06 -4.23 1.53
CA GLU A 86 -9.07 -5.25 1.21
C GLU A 86 -8.47 -6.52 0.59
N TYR A 87 -7.43 -6.36 -0.25
CA TYR A 87 -6.71 -7.51 -0.79
C TYR A 87 -5.94 -8.31 0.28
N PHE A 88 -5.31 -7.63 1.24
CA PHE A 88 -4.50 -8.29 2.27
C PHE A 88 -5.27 -8.71 3.52
N VAL A 89 -6.40 -8.09 3.79
CA VAL A 89 -7.31 -8.40 4.90
C VAL A 89 -8.54 -9.07 4.31
N PRO A 90 -8.51 -10.41 4.12
CA PRO A 90 -9.70 -11.13 3.72
C PRO A 90 -10.78 -10.95 4.79
N ASP A 91 -12.01 -10.77 4.33
CA ASP A 91 -13.19 -10.57 5.16
C ASP A 91 -13.19 -11.59 6.31
N ARG A 92 -13.20 -11.08 7.55
CA ARG A 92 -13.39 -11.91 8.75
C ARG A 92 -14.87 -12.25 8.90
N ASP A 93 -15.49 -12.77 7.84
CA ASP A 93 -16.83 -13.35 7.87
C ASP A 93 -16.82 -14.78 8.45
N SER A 94 -15.95 -14.98 9.44
CA SER A 94 -15.96 -16.15 10.31
C SER A 94 -15.89 -15.68 11.77
N TYR A 95 -16.74 -14.72 12.13
CA TYR A 95 -17.31 -14.79 13.47
C TYR A 95 -18.36 -15.91 13.41
N PRO A 96 -18.14 -17.09 14.02
CA PRO A 96 -19.29 -17.90 14.35
C PRO A 96 -20.21 -17.00 15.17
N ARG A 97 -21.47 -16.86 14.75
CA ARG A 97 -22.53 -16.30 15.60
C ARG A 97 -22.76 -17.26 16.77
N THR A 98 -21.78 -17.41 17.66
CA THR A 98 -22.01 -18.04 18.95
C THR A 98 -22.63 -16.95 19.80
N ILE A 99 -23.96 -16.92 19.78
CA ILE A 99 -24.74 -16.15 20.75
C ILE A 99 -24.32 -16.75 22.11
N HIS A 100 -23.62 -15.96 22.93
CA HIS A 100 -23.33 -16.37 24.29
C HIS A 100 -24.67 -16.48 25.05
N PRO A 101 -24.94 -17.62 25.73
CA PRO A 101 -26.18 -17.84 26.46
C PRO A 101 -26.35 -16.90 27.67
#